data_AF-A0A2M8RHJ3-F1
#
_entry.id   AF-A0A2M8RHJ3-F1
#
_cell.length_a   1.000
_cell.length_b   1.000
_cell.length_c   1.000
_cell.angle_alpha   90.00
_cell.angle_beta   90.00
_cell.angle_gamma   90.00
#
_symmetry.space_group_name_H-M   'P 1'
#
loop_
_entity.id
_entity.type
_entity.pdbx_description
1 polymer ?
#
loop_
_entity_poly.entity_id
_entity_poly.type
_entity_poly.pdbx_seq_one_letter_code
_entity_poly.pdbx_strand_id
1 'polypeptide(L)' 'MIGGASAAHALTEEELVARIKAAGYTEVSDIKSTAEGTTAKAIKNGKQVRLVVDSSGQIKERN' A
#
# COMPACT_ATOMS: atom_id res chain seq x y z
N MET A 1 23.82 16.12 8.76
CA MET A 1 22.36 16.27 8.71
C MET A 1 21.80 15.19 7.80
N ILE A 2 20.72 14.56 8.23
CA ILE A 2 20.16 13.29 7.75
C ILE A 2 19.86 13.37 6.25
N GLY A 3 20.40 12.42 5.48
CA GLY A 3 20.20 12.32 4.04
C GLY A 3 18.71 12.17 3.73
N GLY A 4 18.15 13.19 3.07
CA GLY A 4 16.86 13.07 2.43
C GLY A 4 16.97 12.05 1.32
N ALA A 5 16.64 10.80 1.61
CA ALA A 5 16.33 9.83 0.59
C ALA A 5 14.99 10.26 -0.02
N SER A 6 15.05 11.17 -0.99
CA SER A 6 14.02 11.30 -2.03
C SER A 6 14.08 10.02 -2.86
N ALA A 7 13.64 8.94 -2.24
CA ALA A 7 13.44 7.66 -2.86
C ALA A 7 12.21 7.80 -3.77
N ALA A 8 12.42 8.35 -4.96
CA ALA A 8 11.58 8.06 -6.11
C ALA A 8 11.83 6.60 -6.53
N HIS A 9 11.57 5.68 -5.60
CA HIS A 9 11.66 4.25 -5.84
C HIS A 9 10.32 3.88 -6.46
N ALA A 10 10.35 3.17 -7.59
CA ALA A 10 9.20 2.42 -8.06
C ALA A 10 8.53 1.76 -6.85
N LEU A 11 7.23 1.98 -6.63
CA LEU A 11 6.49 1.50 -5.45
C LEU A 11 6.84 0.02 -5.20
N THR A 12 7.80 -0.22 -4.31
CA THR A 12 8.21 -1.55 -3.91
C THR A 12 7.17 -2.10 -2.95
N GLU A 13 7.08 -3.43 -2.81
CA GLU A 13 6.11 -4.04 -1.89
C GLU A 13 6.28 -3.53 -0.45
N GLU A 14 7.52 -3.26 -0.04
CA GLU A 14 7.85 -2.67 1.26
C GLU A 14 7.29 -1.24 1.42
N GLU A 15 7.41 -0.37 0.41
CA GLU A 15 6.82 0.98 0.45
C GLU A 15 5.30 0.93 0.43
N LEU A 16 4.72 0.01 -0.34
CA LEU A 16 3.28 -0.23 -0.35
C LEU A 16 2.80 -0.59 1.07
N VAL A 17 3.47 -1.54 1.72
CA VAL A 17 3.17 -1.95 3.08
C VAL A 17 3.35 -0.80 4.06
N ALA A 18 4.41 0.00 3.93
CA ALA A 18 4.65 1.16 4.78
C ALA A 18 3.54 2.21 4.65
N ARG A 19 3.12 2.54 3.42
CA ARG A 19 2.01 3.48 3.15
C ARG A 19 0.67 2.97 3.68
N ILE A 20 0.37 1.68 3.45
CA ILE A 20 -0.85 1.05 3.97
C ILE A 20 -0.85 1.08 5.50
N LYS A 21 0.28 0.76 6.14
CA LYS A 21 0.44 0.89 7.61
C LYS A 21 0.30 2.33 8.09
N ALA A 22 0.90 3.30 7.40
CA ALA A 22 0.79 4.72 7.71
C ALA A 22 -0.64 5.25 7.58
N ALA A 23 -1.46 4.66 6.70
CA ALA A 23 -2.87 4.97 6.57
C ALA A 23 -3.76 4.30 7.65
N GLY A 24 -3.17 3.57 8.60
CA GLY A 24 -3.87 2.96 9.74
C GLY A 24 -4.37 1.54 9.49
N TYR A 25 -3.86 0.87 8.45
CA TYR A 25 -4.18 -0.52 8.16
C TYR A 25 -3.11 -1.46 8.72
N THR A 26 -3.49 -2.67 9.09
CA THR A 26 -2.60 -3.71 9.65
C THR A 26 -2.68 -4.99 8.83
N GLU A 27 -1.77 -5.94 9.08
CA GLU A 27 -1.78 -7.27 8.42
C GLU A 27 -1.84 -7.23 6.89
N VAL A 28 -1.02 -6.37 6.28
CA VAL A 28 -0.93 -6.25 4.82
C VAL A 28 -0.41 -7.54 4.20
N SER A 29 -1.19 -8.15 3.30
CA SER A 29 -0.96 -9.46 2.71
C SER A 29 -1.56 -9.53 1.29
N ASP A 30 -1.32 -10.62 0.54
CA ASP A 30 -1.97 -10.87 -0.77
C ASP A 30 -1.70 -9.74 -1.78
N ILE A 31 -0.46 -9.25 -1.80
CA ILE A 31 -0.01 -8.18 -2.70
C ILE A 31 0.07 -8.76 -4.11
N LYS A 32 -0.69 -8.19 -5.04
CA LYS A 32 -0.73 -8.62 -6.44
C LYS A 32 -0.78 -7.42 -7.37
N SER A 33 0.15 -7.35 -8.30
CA SER A 33 0.15 -6.38 -9.39
C SER A 33 -0.91 -6.76 -10.42
N THR A 34 -1.83 -5.84 -10.71
CA THR A 34 -2.91 -5.97 -11.69
C THR A 34 -2.84 -4.83 -12.71
N ALA A 35 -3.59 -4.94 -13.81
CA ALA A 35 -3.63 -3.88 -14.83
C ALA A 35 -4.17 -2.53 -14.32
N GLU A 36 -4.99 -2.53 -13.25
CA GLU A 36 -5.48 -1.31 -12.60
C GLU A 36 -4.50 -0.74 -11.55
N GLY A 37 -3.48 -1.50 -11.15
CA GLY A 37 -2.55 -1.17 -10.08
C GLY A 37 -2.24 -2.35 -9.15
N THR A 38 -1.58 -2.09 -8.03
CA THR A 38 -1.21 -3.11 -7.05
C THR A 38 -2.33 -3.31 -6.04
N THR A 39 -2.94 -4.48 -6.04
CA THR A 39 -3.94 -4.88 -5.04
C THR A 39 -3.25 -5.45 -3.81
N ALA A 40 -3.79 -5.19 -2.61
CA ALA A 40 -3.35 -5.77 -1.35
C ALA A 40 -4.56 -6.01 -0.44
N LYS A 41 -4.48 -6.99 0.46
CA LYS A 41 -5.42 -7.17 1.56
C LYS A 41 -4.83 -6.58 2.82
N ALA A 42 -5.63 -5.90 3.60
CA ALA A 42 -5.23 -5.41 4.92
C ALA A 42 -6.43 -5.40 5.87
N ILE A 43 -6.16 -5.28 7.16
CA ILE A 43 -7.15 -5.14 8.21
C ILE A 43 -7.26 -3.66 8.59
N LYS A 44 -8.48 -3.13 8.64
CA LYS A 44 -8.77 -1.79 9.15
C LYS A 44 -9.83 -1.90 10.23
N ASN A 45 -9.58 -1.41 11.43
CA ASN A 45 -10.51 -1.52 12.57
C ASN A 45 -11.00 -2.97 12.81
N GLY A 46 -10.13 -3.97 12.65
CA GLY A 46 -10.49 -5.39 12.81
C GLY A 46 -11.30 -6.00 11.66
N LYS A 47 -11.60 -5.24 10.60
CA LYS A 47 -12.27 -5.74 9.39
C LYS A 47 -11.27 -5.90 8.25
N GLN A 48 -11.32 -7.04 7.57
CA GLN A 48 -10.55 -7.24 6.35
C GLN A 48 -11.13 -6.41 5.20
N VAL A 49 -10.26 -5.61 4.58
CA VAL A 49 -10.57 -4.75 3.45
C VAL A 49 -9.56 -4.99 2.34
N ARG A 50 -10.00 -4.81 1.09
CA ARG A 50 -9.13 -4.90 -0.07
C ARG A 50 -8.72 -3.50 -0.48
N LEU A 51 -7.44 -3.30 -0.70
CA LEU A 51 -6.84 -2.06 -1.11
C LEU A 51 -6.34 -2.22 -2.54
N VAL A 52 -6.50 -1.18 -3.35
CA VAL A 52 -5.98 -1.07 -4.70
C VAL A 52 -5.12 0.17 -4.75
N VAL A 53 -3.86 0.03 -5.10
CA VAL A 53 -2.90 1.12 -5.18
C VAL A 53 -2.60 1.38 -6.64
N ASP A 54 -3.01 2.55 -7.12
CA ASP A 54 -2.76 2.93 -8.51
C ASP A 54 -1.28 3.29 -8.72
N SER A 55 -0.86 3.46 -9.97
CA SER A 55 0.51 3.83 -10.34
C SER A 55 1.01 5.14 -9.71
N SER A 56 0.09 6.02 -9.30
CA SER A 56 0.36 7.27 -8.56
C SER A 56 0.56 7.04 -7.06
N GLY A 57 0.39 5.81 -6.58
CA GLY A 57 0.50 5.44 -5.18
C GLY A 57 -0.71 5.84 -4.32
N GLN A 58 -1.88 6.12 -4.92
CA GLN A 58 -3.09 6.38 -4.15
C GLN A 58 -3.72 5.05 -3.72
N ILE A 59 -4.03 4.95 -2.43
CA ILE A 59 -4.69 3.78 -1.85
C ILE A 59 -6.20 3.95 -2.00
N LYS A 60 -6.84 3.02 -2.71
CA LYS A 60 -8.29 2.94 -2.89
C LYS A 60 -8.83 1.71 -2.18
N GLU A 61 -9.69 1.90 -1.21
CA GLU A 61 -10.40 0.80 -0.54
C GLU A 61 -11.53 0.29 -1.45
N ARG A 62 -11.59 -1.03 -1.65
CA ARG A 62 -12.68 -1.75 -2.31
C ARG A 62 -13.41 -2.57 -1.26
N ASN A 63 -14.65 -2.17 -0.95
CA ASN A 63 -15.60 -2.94 -0.14
C ASN A 63 -16.47 -3.83 -1.04
#